data_AF-A0A2G8SNB5-F1
#
_entry.id   AF-A0A2G8SNB5-F1
#
_cell.length_a   1.000
_cell.length_b   1.000
_cell.length_c   1.000
_cell.angle_alpha   90.00
_cell.angle_beta   90.00
_cell.angle_gamma   90.00
#
_symmetry.space_group_name_H-M   'P 1'
#
loop_
_entity.id
_entity.type
_entity.pdbx_description
1 polymer ?
#
loop_
_entity_poly.entity_id
_entity_poly.type
_entity_poly.pdbx_seq_one_letter_code
_entity_poly.pdbx_strand_id
1 'polypeptide(L)'
;MDDAKAEGAQSASSSSDPSQWRASKLRPTDTIAKTYALAQYHLKAADLVGIPFETTETVVNGVKRAMYLYNERAIERRAWEMFGGPEAFDARLAKLKARHLEKGNKTAFQQPGTYEDPRGKVAIVSLAPSTSRSSSDPYVGKSPRLLDIKGKMPLWLWTTCNRALLAVDEGDEMAMALGGGRFTKAADREWPMRAALRLAKAYPPRPDQKLPSSECVDRVRAVLAEAPLAPKPDDSDWGRDDIPDLTFHSGHSGPEPTEEYRWSGDYLERLFTSLIQLIEELGLGNEGWNGIRWEVYDKHAECLHEGPQYDRREGRWVDWAAQWLDGRFADVGIQLIVSCRGKCPAGLVFNDMLPFRHPQGHRFVGC
;
A
#
# COMPACT_ATOMS: atom_id res chain seq x y z
N MET A 1 20.33 37.81 -58.54
CA MET A 1 19.61 36.53 -58.67
C MET A 1 19.33 36.11 -57.25
N ASP A 2 18.25 36.68 -56.75
CA ASP A 2 18.05 37.05 -55.36
C ASP A 2 17.13 36.04 -54.66
N ASP A 3 17.49 35.78 -53.41
CA ASP A 3 16.78 34.96 -52.45
C ASP A 3 15.34 35.46 -52.21
N ALA A 4 14.36 34.60 -52.52
CA ALA A 4 12.97 34.84 -52.17
C ALA A 4 12.65 34.25 -50.78
N LYS A 5 12.47 35.20 -49.87
CA LYS A 5 12.20 35.12 -48.44
C LYS A 5 10.79 34.61 -48.12
N ALA A 6 10.71 33.84 -47.04
CA ALA A 6 9.48 33.30 -46.46
C ALA A 6 8.64 34.35 -45.71
N GLU A 7 7.32 34.34 -45.96
CA GLU A 7 6.24 34.91 -45.17
C GLU A 7 5.03 33.96 -45.32
N GLY A 8 4.20 33.63 -44.34
CA GLY A 8 4.13 33.94 -42.92
C GLY A 8 3.05 33.02 -42.33
N ALA A 9 3.33 32.36 -41.21
CA ALA A 9 2.34 31.58 -40.47
C ALA A 9 1.83 32.42 -39.30
N GLN A 10 0.80 33.23 -39.54
CA GLN A 10 -0.06 33.77 -38.50
C GLN A 10 -0.86 32.60 -37.89
N SER A 11 -0.36 32.02 -36.79
CA SER A 11 -1.19 31.19 -35.92
C SER A 11 -1.91 32.11 -34.94
N ALA A 12 -3.21 32.28 -35.18
CA ALA A 12 -4.13 32.91 -34.25
C ALA A 12 -4.10 32.15 -32.92
N SER A 13 -3.50 32.76 -31.89
CA SER A 13 -3.69 32.35 -30.51
C SER A 13 -5.07 32.85 -30.07
N SER A 14 -6.13 32.11 -30.42
CA SER A 14 -7.39 32.23 -29.71
C SER A 14 -7.08 31.95 -28.23
N SER A 15 -7.14 33.00 -27.39
CA SER A 15 -6.98 32.84 -25.95
C SER A 15 -8.08 31.90 -25.47
N SER A 16 -7.72 30.64 -25.24
CA SER A 16 -8.62 29.64 -24.70
C SER A 16 -9.05 30.13 -23.31
N ASP A 17 -10.35 30.34 -23.14
CA ASP A 17 -10.94 30.75 -21.87
C ASP A 17 -10.56 29.73 -20.77
N PRO A 18 -9.87 30.13 -19.69
CA PRO A 18 -9.49 29.23 -18.59
C PRO A 18 -10.66 28.50 -17.93
N SER A 19 -11.89 29.01 -18.08
CA SER A 19 -13.11 28.37 -17.59
C SER A 19 -13.45 27.06 -18.33
N GLN A 20 -12.97 26.92 -19.57
CA GLN A 20 -13.22 25.75 -20.42
C GLN A 20 -12.13 24.68 -20.32
N TRP A 21 -11.05 24.95 -19.58
CA TRP A 21 -9.95 24.00 -19.44
C TRP A 21 -10.38 22.77 -18.65
N ARG A 22 -9.89 21.60 -19.09
CA ARG A 22 -10.10 20.33 -18.37
C ARG A 22 -9.62 20.42 -16.91
N ALA A 23 -10.25 19.65 -16.04
CA ALA A 23 -9.83 19.54 -14.65
C ALA A 23 -8.41 18.95 -14.55
N SER A 24 -7.62 19.45 -13.60
CA SER A 24 -6.30 18.92 -13.27
C SER A 24 -6.43 17.50 -12.70
N LYS A 25 -5.51 16.61 -13.09
CA LYS A 25 -5.42 15.25 -12.54
C LYS A 25 -4.58 15.17 -11.25
N LEU A 26 -3.83 16.22 -10.95
CA LEU A 26 -2.99 16.32 -9.74
C LEU A 26 -3.86 16.59 -8.52
N ARG A 27 -3.47 16.14 -7.33
CA ARG A 27 -4.17 16.46 -6.08
C ARG A 27 -3.81 17.88 -5.61
N PRO A 28 -4.68 18.55 -4.82
CA PRO A 28 -4.37 19.88 -4.29
C PRO A 28 -3.11 19.92 -3.39
N THR A 29 -2.72 18.79 -2.81
CA THR A 29 -1.58 18.67 -1.87
C THR A 29 -0.27 18.28 -2.56
N ASP A 30 -0.28 17.99 -3.86
CA ASP A 30 0.93 17.58 -4.56
C ASP A 30 1.89 18.78 -4.72
N THR A 31 3.17 18.56 -4.41
CA THR A 31 4.23 19.58 -4.47
C THR A 31 5.36 19.17 -5.40
N ILE A 32 6.01 20.16 -6.02
CA ILE A 32 7.11 19.96 -6.97
C ILE A 32 8.25 20.95 -6.68
N ALA A 33 9.49 20.46 -6.69
CA ALA A 33 10.66 21.33 -6.52
C ALA A 33 10.89 22.21 -7.75
N LYS A 34 11.40 23.43 -7.55
CA LYS A 34 11.67 24.42 -8.61
C LYS A 34 12.39 23.83 -9.83
N THR A 35 13.45 23.06 -9.60
CA THR A 35 14.25 22.43 -10.66
C THR A 35 13.42 21.49 -11.52
N TYR A 36 12.54 20.69 -10.91
CA TYR A 36 11.64 19.80 -11.63
C TYR A 36 10.50 20.55 -12.32
N ALA A 37 9.93 21.59 -11.70
CA ALA A 37 8.92 22.43 -12.33
C ALA A 37 9.42 23.05 -13.65
N LEU A 38 10.64 23.61 -13.65
CA LEU A 38 11.26 24.18 -14.84
C LEU A 38 11.54 23.10 -15.90
N ALA A 39 12.06 21.94 -15.50
CA ALA A 39 12.44 20.87 -16.41
C ALA A 39 11.24 20.16 -17.04
N GLN A 40 10.27 19.72 -16.22
CA GLN A 40 9.15 18.88 -16.64
C GLN A 40 8.03 19.69 -17.32
N TYR A 41 7.73 20.89 -16.83
CA TYR A 41 6.71 21.76 -17.44
C TYR A 41 7.28 22.71 -18.49
N HIS A 42 8.60 22.65 -18.72
CA HIS A 42 9.32 23.47 -19.70
C HIS A 42 9.07 24.98 -19.54
N LEU A 43 8.95 25.40 -18.28
CA LEU A 43 8.79 26.79 -17.85
C LEU A 43 10.15 27.45 -17.64
N LYS A 44 10.17 28.79 -17.65
CA LYS A 44 11.31 29.61 -17.27
C LYS A 44 11.12 30.13 -15.84
N ALA A 45 12.21 30.53 -15.19
CA ALA A 45 12.15 31.08 -13.84
C ALA A 45 11.23 32.32 -13.73
N ALA A 46 11.17 33.14 -14.77
CA ALA A 46 10.26 34.28 -14.85
C ALA A 46 8.78 33.89 -14.86
N ASP A 47 8.45 32.69 -15.37
CA ASP A 47 7.07 32.22 -15.45
C ASP A 47 6.54 31.81 -14.07
N LEU A 48 7.43 31.56 -13.10
CA LEU A 48 7.10 31.19 -11.71
C LEU A 48 6.86 32.39 -10.80
N VAL A 49 7.03 33.62 -11.30
CA VAL A 49 6.84 34.83 -10.50
C VAL A 49 5.38 34.96 -10.07
N GLY A 50 5.16 35.15 -8.77
CA GLY A 50 3.82 35.29 -8.19
C GLY A 50 3.16 33.97 -7.76
N ILE A 51 3.77 32.81 -8.05
CA ILE A 51 3.28 31.52 -7.52
C ILE A 51 3.85 31.33 -6.11
N PRO A 52 3.00 31.13 -5.07
CA PRO A 52 3.46 30.84 -3.73
C PRO A 52 4.31 29.56 -3.68
N PHE A 53 5.32 29.56 -2.83
CA PHE A 53 6.17 28.40 -2.58
C PHE A 53 6.56 28.32 -1.12
N GLU A 54 6.86 27.10 -0.69
CA GLU A 54 7.46 26.82 0.61
C GLU A 54 8.96 26.64 0.43
N THR A 55 9.74 27.11 1.41
CA THR A 55 11.19 26.92 1.42
C THR A 55 11.53 25.86 2.46
N THR A 56 12.20 24.81 2.01
CA THR A 56 12.72 23.72 2.87
C THR A 56 14.23 23.64 2.73
N GLU A 57 14.93 23.08 3.72
CA GLU A 57 16.36 22.78 3.60
C GLU A 57 16.55 21.34 3.13
N THR A 58 17.45 21.12 2.17
CA THR A 58 17.91 19.78 1.78
C THR A 58 19.44 19.70 1.90
N VAL A 59 19.96 18.54 2.29
CA VAL A 59 21.41 18.31 2.41
C VAL A 59 21.89 17.59 1.17
N VAL A 60 22.68 18.27 0.32
CA VAL A 60 23.27 17.69 -0.88
C VAL A 60 24.78 17.69 -0.71
N ASN A 61 25.39 16.50 -0.69
CA ASN A 61 26.83 16.30 -0.44
C ASN A 61 27.30 16.97 0.88
N GLY A 62 26.51 16.84 1.96
CA GLY A 62 26.83 17.44 3.26
C GLY A 62 26.61 18.94 3.37
N VAL A 63 26.19 19.61 2.28
CA VAL A 63 25.91 21.05 2.26
C VAL A 63 24.41 21.29 2.27
N LYS A 64 23.92 22.04 3.27
CA LYS A 64 22.53 22.52 3.32
C LYS A 64 22.27 23.48 2.16
N ARG A 65 21.21 23.23 1.40
CA ARG A 65 20.74 24.07 0.31
C ARG A 65 19.24 24.32 0.46
N ALA A 66 18.82 25.55 0.20
CA ALA A 66 17.40 25.88 0.13
C ALA A 66 16.77 25.19 -1.08
N MET A 67 15.65 24.51 -0.85
CA MET A 67 14.78 23.91 -1.85
C MET A 67 13.43 24.63 -1.82
N TYR A 68 12.97 25.04 -2.99
CA TYR A 68 11.71 25.74 -3.15
C TYR A 68 10.65 24.76 -3.68
N LEU A 69 9.62 24.50 -2.89
CA LEU A 69 8.52 23.59 -3.20
C LEU A 69 7.29 24.41 -3.62
N TYR A 70 6.82 24.16 -4.82
CA TYR A 70 5.63 24.80 -5.39
C TYR A 70 4.47 23.81 -5.37
N ASN A 71 3.24 24.32 -5.27
CA ASN A 71 2.05 23.53 -5.54
C ASN A 71 2.04 23.08 -7.01
N GLU A 72 2.05 21.78 -7.29
CA GLU A 72 2.22 21.27 -8.66
C GLU A 72 1.04 21.62 -9.56
N ARG A 73 -0.17 21.66 -9.02
CA ARG A 73 -1.38 22.08 -9.76
C ARG A 73 -1.32 23.54 -10.18
N ALA A 74 -0.74 24.43 -9.37
CA ALA A 74 -0.53 25.83 -9.74
C ALA A 74 0.51 25.97 -10.86
N ILE A 75 1.57 25.17 -10.82
CA ILE A 75 2.58 25.10 -11.90
C ILE A 75 1.97 24.61 -13.21
N GLU A 76 1.12 23.58 -13.15
CA GLU A 76 0.40 23.05 -14.31
C GLU A 76 -0.51 24.13 -14.93
N ARG A 77 -1.31 24.82 -14.12
CA ARG A 77 -2.17 25.92 -14.58
C ARG A 77 -1.35 27.02 -15.26
N ARG A 78 -0.19 27.37 -14.68
CA ARG A 78 0.73 28.35 -15.28
C ARG A 78 1.28 27.88 -16.63
N ALA A 79 1.61 26.60 -16.77
CA ALA A 79 2.01 26.03 -18.04
C ALA A 79 0.88 26.09 -19.07
N TRP A 80 -0.36 25.79 -18.68
CA TRP A 80 -1.52 25.91 -19.57
C TRP A 80 -1.73 27.36 -20.03
N GLU A 81 -1.67 28.34 -19.12
CA GLU A 81 -1.71 29.76 -19.48
C GLU A 81 -0.65 30.14 -20.52
N MET A 82 0.60 29.72 -20.27
CA MET A 82 1.74 30.05 -21.13
C MET A 82 1.67 29.40 -22.52
N PHE A 83 1.02 28.24 -22.64
CA PHE A 83 0.98 27.48 -23.89
C PHE A 83 -0.37 27.50 -24.60
N GLY A 84 -1.35 28.26 -24.08
CA GLY A 84 -2.65 28.43 -24.74
C GLY A 84 -3.66 27.34 -24.42
N GLY A 85 -3.58 26.76 -23.23
CA GLY A 85 -4.50 25.74 -22.69
C GLY A 85 -3.87 24.35 -22.54
N PRO A 86 -4.60 23.42 -21.89
CA PRO A 86 -4.12 22.06 -21.64
C PRO A 86 -3.79 21.29 -22.92
N GLU A 87 -4.63 21.40 -23.96
CA GLU A 87 -4.47 20.66 -25.21
C GLU A 87 -3.25 21.16 -26.00
N ALA A 88 -3.00 22.48 -25.98
CA ALA A 88 -1.83 23.08 -26.60
C ALA A 88 -0.53 22.72 -25.85
N PHE A 89 -0.61 22.60 -24.52
CA PHE A 89 0.48 22.08 -23.71
C PHE A 89 0.77 20.60 -24.01
N ASP A 90 -0.26 19.76 -24.13
CA ASP A 90 -0.14 18.35 -24.52
C ASP A 90 0.56 18.20 -25.89
N ALA A 91 0.13 19.00 -26.88
CA ALA A 91 0.75 19.03 -28.21
C ALA A 91 2.23 19.47 -28.16
N ARG A 92 2.56 20.43 -27.30
CA ARG A 92 3.94 20.88 -27.09
C ARG A 92 4.82 19.77 -26.48
N LEU A 93 4.32 19.08 -25.46
CA LEU A 93 5.03 17.95 -24.84
C LEU A 93 5.28 16.84 -25.86
N ALA A 94 4.27 16.49 -26.67
CA ALA A 94 4.41 15.51 -27.75
C ALA A 94 5.52 15.91 -28.75
N LYS A 95 5.57 17.18 -29.17
CA LYS A 95 6.59 17.71 -30.07
C LYS A 95 8.00 17.66 -29.46
N LEU A 96 8.14 18.00 -28.19
CA LEU A 96 9.43 17.94 -27.48
C LEU A 96 9.92 16.50 -27.30
N LYS A 97 9.00 15.58 -26.98
CA LYS A 97 9.28 14.16 -26.88
C LYS A 97 9.73 13.56 -28.21
N ALA A 98 9.06 13.90 -29.31
CA ALA A 98 9.45 13.47 -30.66
C ALA A 98 10.89 13.91 -31.00
N ARG A 99 11.22 15.20 -30.79
CA ARG A 99 12.58 15.71 -31.00
C ARG A 99 13.62 15.04 -30.11
N HIS A 100 13.26 14.70 -28.87
CA HIS A 100 14.15 14.00 -27.95
C HIS A 100 14.48 12.59 -28.44
N LEU A 101 13.49 11.88 -28.98
CA LEU A 101 13.66 10.56 -29.59
C LEU A 101 14.49 10.62 -30.87
N GLU A 102 14.24 11.59 -31.75
CA GLU A 102 15.02 11.81 -32.99
C GLU A 102 16.51 12.03 -32.70
N LYS A 103 16.84 12.73 -31.60
CA LYS A 103 18.23 12.96 -31.18
C LYS A 103 18.93 11.72 -30.61
N GLY A 104 18.22 10.62 -30.39
CA GLY A 104 18.80 9.40 -29.82
C GLY A 104 19.32 9.58 -28.38
N ASN A 105 18.77 10.55 -27.64
CA ASN A 105 19.19 10.81 -26.26
C ASN A 105 18.88 9.59 -25.37
N LYS A 106 19.89 9.10 -24.66
CA LYS A 106 19.76 7.94 -23.75
C LYS A 106 19.04 8.26 -22.45
N THR A 107 18.92 9.53 -22.09
CA THR A 107 18.23 9.96 -20.86
C THR A 107 16.72 9.92 -21.06
N ALA A 108 15.97 9.64 -20.00
CA ALA A 108 14.51 9.73 -20.03
C ALA A 108 14.08 11.18 -20.35
N PHE A 109 13.05 11.33 -21.18
CA PHE A 109 12.42 12.61 -21.45
C PHE A 109 11.74 13.11 -20.16
N GLN A 110 12.10 14.30 -19.70
CA GLN A 110 11.55 14.88 -18.48
C GLN A 110 10.15 15.44 -18.76
N GLN A 111 9.12 14.85 -18.16
CA GLN A 111 7.74 15.31 -18.23
C GLN A 111 6.99 14.90 -16.95
N PRO A 112 5.88 15.55 -16.59
CA PRO A 112 5.12 15.19 -15.39
C PRO A 112 4.48 13.82 -15.55
N GLY A 113 4.44 13.04 -14.46
CA GLY A 113 3.96 11.64 -14.49
C GLY A 113 2.50 11.49 -14.97
N THR A 114 1.66 12.49 -14.73
CA THR A 114 0.24 12.52 -15.15
C THR A 114 0.03 12.67 -16.66
N TYR A 115 1.09 13.03 -17.40
CA TYR A 115 1.13 13.23 -18.86
C TYR A 115 1.80 12.08 -19.62
N GLU A 116 2.22 11.02 -18.92
CA GLU A 116 2.53 9.77 -19.61
C GLU A 116 1.24 9.22 -20.23
N ASP A 117 1.08 9.40 -21.55
CA ASP A 117 -0.02 8.79 -22.29
C ASP A 117 0.09 7.26 -22.14
N PRO A 118 -0.83 6.60 -21.40
CA PRO A 118 -0.83 5.15 -21.31
C PRO A 118 -1.10 4.49 -22.68
N ARG A 119 -1.62 5.25 -23.66
CA ARG A 119 -1.87 4.81 -25.04
C ARG A 119 -0.69 5.08 -25.98
N GLY A 120 0.28 5.91 -25.59
CA GLY A 120 1.44 6.31 -26.42
C GLY A 120 2.53 5.24 -26.56
N LYS A 121 2.35 4.06 -25.97
CA LYS A 121 3.13 2.85 -26.27
C LYS A 121 2.54 2.00 -27.41
N VAL A 122 1.77 2.60 -28.32
CA VAL A 122 1.55 2.02 -29.65
C VAL A 122 2.85 2.20 -30.44
N ALA A 123 3.79 1.29 -30.20
CA ALA A 123 4.83 1.00 -31.18
C ALA A 123 4.11 0.65 -32.49
N ILE A 124 4.57 1.22 -33.61
CA ILE A 124 4.15 0.85 -34.95
C ILE A 124 4.14 -0.67 -35.02
N VAL A 125 2.94 -1.22 -35.12
CA VAL A 125 2.66 -2.64 -35.25
C VAL A 125 3.14 -3.04 -36.63
N SER A 126 4.37 -3.52 -36.70
CA SER A 126 4.67 -4.61 -37.62
C SER A 126 3.65 -5.70 -37.31
N LEU A 127 2.83 -6.09 -38.29
CA LEU A 127 1.71 -7.05 -38.23
C LEU A 127 2.15 -8.50 -37.92
N ALA A 128 3.21 -8.67 -37.14
CA ALA A 128 3.44 -9.93 -36.44
C ALA A 128 2.52 -9.96 -35.20
N PRO A 129 1.95 -11.12 -34.83
CA PRO A 129 1.15 -11.25 -33.63
C PRO A 129 2.06 -10.97 -32.42
N SER A 130 2.05 -9.73 -31.94
CA SER A 130 2.71 -9.38 -30.69
C SER A 130 1.93 -10.08 -29.59
N THR A 131 2.50 -11.17 -29.10
CA THR A 131 2.21 -11.71 -27.79
C THR A 131 2.16 -10.54 -26.81
N SER A 132 1.08 -10.50 -26.03
CA SER A 132 0.78 -9.47 -25.06
C SER A 132 2.04 -9.11 -24.26
N ARG A 133 2.40 -7.81 -24.25
CA ARG A 133 3.34 -7.29 -23.24
C ARG A 133 2.70 -7.60 -21.90
N SER A 134 3.16 -8.69 -21.28
CA SER A 134 2.73 -9.07 -19.95
C SER A 134 2.91 -7.85 -19.08
N SER A 135 1.83 -7.41 -18.44
CA SER A 135 1.87 -6.61 -17.24
C SER A 135 2.82 -7.34 -16.26
N SER A 136 4.10 -7.01 -16.34
CA SER A 136 5.12 -7.64 -15.52
C SER A 136 4.92 -7.07 -14.15
N ASP A 137 4.51 -7.93 -13.21
CA ASP A 137 4.33 -7.55 -11.82
C ASP A 137 5.59 -6.78 -11.34
N PRO A 138 5.44 -5.54 -10.85
CA PRO A 138 6.57 -4.70 -10.47
C PRO A 138 7.44 -5.34 -9.39
N TYR A 139 6.87 -6.24 -8.57
CA TYR A 139 7.59 -6.94 -7.51
C TYR A 139 8.42 -8.12 -8.00
N VAL A 140 8.03 -8.75 -9.12
CA VAL A 140 8.76 -9.89 -9.71
C VAL A 140 10.00 -9.40 -10.46
N GLY A 141 9.87 -8.28 -11.18
CA GLY A 141 10.93 -7.74 -12.02
C GLY A 141 11.44 -8.78 -13.02
N LYS A 142 12.73 -9.13 -12.93
CA LYS A 142 13.37 -10.17 -13.76
C LYS A 142 13.70 -11.45 -12.98
N SER A 143 13.26 -11.59 -11.73
CA SER A 143 13.60 -12.77 -10.92
C SER A 143 12.72 -13.97 -11.30
N PRO A 144 13.28 -15.06 -11.86
CA PRO A 144 12.52 -16.27 -12.12
C PRO A 144 12.03 -16.95 -10.82
N ARG A 145 12.75 -16.75 -9.71
CA ARG A 145 12.38 -17.30 -8.40
C ARG A 145 11.16 -16.62 -7.82
N LEU A 146 11.06 -15.29 -7.92
CA LEU A 146 9.87 -14.56 -7.50
C LEU A 146 8.65 -14.91 -8.37
N LEU A 147 8.86 -15.13 -9.67
CA LEU A 147 7.78 -15.59 -10.55
C LEU A 147 7.24 -16.96 -10.13
N ASP A 148 8.14 -17.91 -9.83
CA ASP A 148 7.77 -19.23 -9.30
C ASP A 148 7.05 -19.15 -7.95
N ILE A 149 7.55 -18.31 -7.02
CA ILE A 149 6.90 -18.09 -5.72
C ILE A 149 5.49 -17.51 -5.90
N LYS A 150 5.34 -16.49 -6.76
CA LYS A 150 4.05 -15.87 -7.07
C LYS A 150 3.04 -16.89 -7.61
N GLY A 151 3.48 -17.81 -8.48
CA GLY A 151 2.62 -18.86 -9.01
C GLY A 151 2.13 -19.89 -7.98
N LYS A 152 2.80 -19.99 -6.83
CA LYS A 152 2.47 -20.94 -5.74
C LYS A 152 1.77 -20.30 -4.54
N MET A 153 1.74 -18.97 -4.49
CA MET A 153 1.21 -18.21 -3.35
C MET A 153 -0.16 -17.64 -3.70
N PRO A 154 -1.14 -17.66 -2.77
CA PRO A 154 -2.39 -16.94 -2.96
C PRO A 154 -2.15 -15.46 -3.25
N LEU A 155 -2.88 -14.88 -4.21
CA LEU A 155 -2.67 -13.51 -4.67
C LEU A 155 -2.78 -12.47 -3.55
N TRP A 156 -3.71 -12.67 -2.61
CA TRP A 156 -3.88 -11.77 -1.47
C TRP A 156 -2.61 -11.75 -0.60
N LEU A 157 -2.03 -12.92 -0.29
CA LEU A 157 -0.85 -13.02 0.55
C LEU A 157 0.39 -12.48 -0.16
N TRP A 158 0.53 -12.75 -1.47
CA TRP A 158 1.58 -12.15 -2.29
C TRP A 158 1.57 -10.62 -2.22
N THR A 159 0.38 -10.04 -2.33
CA THR A 159 0.18 -8.58 -2.29
C THR A 159 0.50 -8.03 -0.91
N THR A 160 0.00 -8.68 0.15
CA THR A 160 0.22 -8.27 1.53
C THR A 160 1.70 -8.35 1.93
N CYS A 161 2.38 -9.46 1.62
CA CYS A 161 3.81 -9.59 1.90
C CYS A 161 4.63 -8.53 1.15
N ASN A 162 4.34 -8.26 -0.12
CA ASN A 162 5.07 -7.22 -0.84
C ASN A 162 4.84 -5.82 -0.25
N ARG A 163 3.63 -5.53 0.24
CA ARG A 163 3.33 -4.28 0.95
C ARG A 163 4.08 -4.19 2.29
N ALA A 164 4.12 -5.28 3.05
CA ALA A 164 4.86 -5.33 4.31
C ALA A 164 6.37 -5.09 4.10
N LEU A 165 6.97 -5.68 3.06
CA LEU A 165 8.37 -5.40 2.73
C LEU A 165 8.60 -3.93 2.31
N LEU A 166 7.65 -3.29 1.64
CA LEU A 166 7.73 -1.86 1.34
C LEU A 166 7.63 -1.00 2.61
N ALA A 167 6.74 -1.35 3.53
CA ALA A 167 6.60 -0.63 4.80
C ALA A 167 7.89 -0.70 5.64
N VAL A 168 8.61 -1.83 5.59
CA VAL A 168 9.94 -1.95 6.22
C VAL A 168 10.97 -1.00 5.60
N ASP A 169 10.92 -0.82 4.27
CA ASP A 169 11.79 0.13 3.58
C ASP A 169 11.43 1.59 3.92
N GLU A 170 10.13 1.91 4.00
CA GLU A 170 9.63 3.24 4.34
C GLU A 170 9.98 3.67 5.78
N GLY A 171 9.95 2.73 6.73
CA GLY A 171 10.34 2.98 8.12
C GLY A 171 11.86 3.04 8.37
N ASP A 172 12.70 2.60 7.43
CA ASP A 172 14.16 2.69 7.53
C ASP A 172 14.65 4.00 6.89
N GLU A 173 14.38 5.12 7.57
CA GLU A 173 14.75 6.48 7.09
C GLU A 173 16.22 6.57 6.66
N MET A 174 17.10 5.88 7.39
CA MET A 174 18.53 5.83 7.08
C MET A 174 18.81 5.06 5.78
N ALA A 175 18.19 3.90 5.55
CA ALA A 175 18.35 3.18 4.28
C ALA A 175 17.78 4.00 3.09
N MET A 176 16.66 4.68 3.29
CA MET A 176 16.08 5.55 2.27
C MET A 176 16.99 6.75 1.96
N ALA A 177 17.58 7.38 2.97
CA ALA A 177 18.53 8.48 2.80
C ALA A 177 19.82 8.06 2.05
N LEU A 178 20.23 6.78 2.16
CA LEU A 178 21.40 6.23 1.48
C LEU A 178 21.13 5.74 0.04
N GLY A 179 19.98 6.08 -0.53
CA GLY A 179 19.72 5.90 -1.96
C GLY A 179 19.04 4.58 -2.33
N GLY A 180 18.38 3.91 -1.39
CA GLY A 180 17.41 2.87 -1.71
C GLY A 180 17.03 1.99 -0.53
N GLY A 181 15.72 1.72 -0.42
CA GLY A 181 15.19 0.70 0.48
C GLY A 181 15.81 -0.68 0.21
N ARG A 182 15.89 -1.50 1.25
CA ARG A 182 16.53 -2.83 1.25
C ARG A 182 15.82 -3.82 0.35
N PHE A 183 14.52 -3.66 0.12
CA PHE A 183 13.71 -4.55 -0.72
C PHE A 183 13.37 -3.95 -2.08
N THR A 184 14.03 -2.85 -2.49
CA THR A 184 13.83 -2.20 -3.79
C THR A 184 14.21 -3.09 -4.98
N LYS A 185 15.14 -4.04 -4.81
CA LYS A 185 15.54 -4.98 -5.87
C LYS A 185 14.85 -6.32 -5.71
N ALA A 186 14.54 -6.95 -6.84
CA ALA A 186 13.92 -8.28 -6.88
C ALA A 186 14.75 -9.35 -6.13
N ALA A 187 16.08 -9.29 -6.20
CA ALA A 187 16.95 -10.26 -5.53
C ALA A 187 16.79 -10.23 -4.00
N ASP A 188 16.65 -9.05 -3.42
CA ASP A 188 16.54 -8.87 -1.97
C ASP A 188 15.20 -9.36 -1.41
N ARG A 189 14.17 -9.41 -2.27
CA ARG A 189 12.83 -9.97 -1.94
C ARG A 189 12.78 -11.49 -1.98
N GLU A 190 13.70 -12.17 -2.69
CA GLU A 190 13.60 -13.62 -2.91
C GLU A 190 13.59 -14.42 -1.60
N TRP A 191 14.44 -14.04 -0.64
CA TRP A 191 14.58 -14.78 0.59
C TRP A 191 13.35 -14.59 1.52
N PRO A 192 12.90 -13.36 1.82
CA PRO A 192 11.67 -13.17 2.58
C PRO A 192 10.46 -13.82 1.92
N MET A 193 10.31 -13.70 0.59
CA MET A 193 9.16 -14.27 -0.11
C MET A 193 9.18 -15.81 -0.13
N ARG A 194 10.37 -16.43 -0.09
CA ARG A 194 10.50 -17.88 0.10
C ARG A 194 10.05 -18.29 1.50
N ALA A 195 10.38 -17.51 2.53
CA ALA A 195 9.89 -17.75 3.89
C ALA A 195 8.37 -17.60 3.97
N ALA A 196 7.80 -16.54 3.36
CA ALA A 196 6.35 -16.34 3.26
C ALA A 196 5.64 -17.51 2.55
N LEU A 197 6.27 -18.13 1.54
CA LEU A 197 5.68 -19.30 0.87
C LEU A 197 5.54 -20.51 1.80
N ARG A 198 6.38 -20.64 2.84
CA ARG A 198 6.21 -21.68 3.87
C ARG A 198 5.00 -21.36 4.73
N LEU A 199 4.88 -20.11 5.15
CA LEU A 199 3.72 -19.59 5.90
C LEU A 199 2.40 -19.80 5.15
N ALA A 200 2.41 -19.55 3.83
CA ALA A 200 1.25 -19.67 2.94
C ALA A 200 0.57 -21.04 3.03
N LYS A 201 1.35 -22.11 3.28
CA LYS A 201 0.84 -23.48 3.38
C LYS A 201 0.07 -23.75 4.69
N ALA A 202 0.30 -22.95 5.72
CA ALA A 202 -0.37 -23.08 7.01
C ALA A 202 -1.75 -22.41 7.03
N TYR A 203 -1.99 -21.41 6.17
CA TYR A 203 -3.29 -20.76 6.09
C TYR A 203 -4.35 -21.72 5.57
N PRO A 204 -5.55 -21.75 6.19
CA PRO A 204 -6.67 -22.44 5.57
C PRO A 204 -7.02 -21.81 4.22
N PRO A 205 -7.76 -22.51 3.34
CA PRO A 205 -8.33 -21.88 2.16
C PRO A 205 -9.19 -20.67 2.54
N ARG A 206 -9.05 -19.58 1.78
CA ARG A 206 -9.89 -18.39 1.90
C ARG A 206 -11.12 -18.55 1.01
N PRO A 207 -12.35 -18.41 1.53
CA PRO A 207 -13.55 -18.44 0.70
C PRO A 207 -13.53 -17.33 -0.37
N ASP A 208 -13.92 -17.66 -1.60
CA ASP A 208 -14.04 -16.68 -2.68
C ASP A 208 -15.24 -15.74 -2.50
N GLN A 209 -16.24 -16.20 -1.75
CA GLN A 209 -17.46 -15.46 -1.44
C GLN A 209 -17.64 -15.34 0.07
N LYS A 210 -18.14 -14.19 0.51
CA LYS A 210 -18.57 -14.01 1.90
C LYS A 210 -19.76 -14.91 2.18
N LEU A 211 -19.96 -15.25 3.46
CA LEU A 211 -21.16 -15.95 3.88
C LEU A 211 -22.42 -15.15 3.49
N PRO A 212 -23.48 -15.81 3.01
CA PRO A 212 -24.79 -15.17 2.88
C PRO A 212 -25.24 -14.56 4.22
N SER A 213 -26.00 -13.48 4.17
CA SER A 213 -26.59 -12.91 5.39
C SER A 213 -27.59 -13.87 6.01
N SER A 214 -27.52 -13.96 7.33
CA SER A 214 -28.44 -14.63 8.24
C SER A 214 -28.42 -13.86 9.55
N GLU A 215 -29.39 -14.10 10.43
CA GLU A 215 -29.46 -13.35 11.69
C GLU A 215 -28.17 -13.46 12.52
N CYS A 216 -27.62 -14.68 12.69
CA CYS A 216 -26.38 -14.89 13.44
C CYS A 216 -25.12 -14.35 12.74
N VAL A 217 -25.04 -14.45 11.41
CA VAL A 217 -23.94 -13.87 10.63
C VAL A 217 -23.98 -12.33 10.72
N ASP A 218 -25.17 -11.74 10.63
CA ASP A 218 -25.34 -10.29 10.70
C ASP A 218 -25.06 -9.77 12.11
N ARG A 219 -25.36 -10.53 13.19
CA ARG A 219 -24.93 -10.20 14.56
C ARG A 219 -23.41 -10.12 14.68
N VAL A 220 -22.67 -11.10 14.17
CA VAL A 220 -21.19 -11.06 14.17
C VAL A 220 -20.68 -9.85 13.38
N ARG A 221 -21.25 -9.59 12.19
CA ARG A 221 -20.87 -8.44 11.37
C ARG A 221 -21.18 -7.10 12.03
N ALA A 222 -22.26 -7.00 12.79
CA ALA A 222 -22.59 -5.80 13.56
C ALA A 222 -21.51 -5.52 14.61
N VAL A 223 -21.08 -6.54 15.37
CA VAL A 223 -19.98 -6.37 16.34
C VAL A 223 -18.66 -6.00 15.63
N LEU A 224 -18.33 -6.65 14.51
CA LEU A 224 -17.14 -6.31 13.72
C LEU A 224 -17.18 -4.89 13.11
N ALA A 225 -18.37 -4.34 12.87
CA ALA A 225 -18.53 -2.96 12.39
C ALA A 225 -18.22 -1.93 13.48
N GLU A 226 -18.37 -2.31 14.76
CA GLU A 226 -18.03 -1.51 15.93
C GLU A 226 -16.57 -1.68 16.38
N ALA A 227 -15.78 -2.49 15.66
CA ALA A 227 -14.39 -2.77 16.03
C ALA A 227 -13.57 -1.47 16.12
N PRO A 228 -12.90 -1.20 17.25
CA PRO A 228 -12.11 0.01 17.41
C PRO A 228 -10.85 -0.04 16.53
N LEU A 229 -10.48 1.11 15.98
CA LEU A 229 -9.26 1.29 15.18
C LEU A 229 -8.13 1.76 16.10
N ALA A 230 -7.01 1.03 16.09
CA ALA A 230 -5.80 1.47 16.76
C ALA A 230 -5.24 2.72 16.06
N PRO A 231 -4.88 3.78 16.81
CA PRO A 231 -4.07 4.87 16.31
C PRO A 231 -2.79 4.34 15.66
N LYS A 232 -2.26 5.05 14.68
CA LYS A 232 -0.94 4.73 14.14
C LYS A 232 0.16 5.23 15.07
N PRO A 233 1.38 4.66 15.01
CA PRO A 233 2.50 5.11 15.86
C PRO A 233 2.86 6.60 15.74
N ASP A 234 2.53 7.24 14.61
CA ASP A 234 2.76 8.67 14.35
C ASP A 234 1.57 9.58 14.73
N ASP A 235 0.43 9.00 15.13
CA ASP A 235 -0.74 9.76 15.57
C ASP A 235 -0.54 10.27 17.01
N SER A 236 -1.10 11.45 17.31
CA SER A 236 -1.07 12.05 18.65
C SER A 236 -1.80 11.23 19.72
N ASP A 237 -2.65 10.29 19.30
CA ASP A 237 -3.40 9.39 20.17
C ASP A 237 -2.67 8.06 20.47
N TRP A 238 -1.47 7.85 19.91
CA TRP A 238 -0.68 6.66 20.24
C TRP A 238 -0.30 6.63 21.72
N GLY A 239 -0.43 5.46 22.36
CA GLY A 239 -0.10 5.26 23.78
C GLY A 239 -1.17 5.67 24.79
N ARG A 240 -2.32 6.16 24.35
CA ARG A 240 -3.47 6.46 25.21
C ARG A 240 -4.16 5.18 25.69
N ASP A 241 -4.43 5.09 26.98
CA ASP A 241 -5.13 3.96 27.60
C ASP A 241 -6.65 4.16 27.75
N ASP A 242 -7.16 5.34 27.36
CA ASP A 242 -8.56 5.74 27.49
C ASP A 242 -9.39 5.58 26.21
N ILE A 243 -8.84 4.94 25.17
CA ILE A 243 -9.56 4.72 23.91
C ILE A 243 -10.59 3.59 24.12
N PRO A 244 -11.89 3.85 23.88
CA PRO A 244 -12.93 2.85 24.07
C PRO A 244 -12.65 1.55 23.32
N ASP A 245 -12.93 0.44 23.98
CA ASP A 245 -12.77 -0.91 23.46
C ASP A 245 -11.33 -1.32 23.07
N LEU A 246 -10.31 -0.49 23.34
CA LEU A 246 -8.89 -0.82 23.18
C LEU A 246 -8.17 -0.94 24.52
N THR A 247 -7.05 -1.63 24.51
CA THR A 247 -6.10 -1.69 25.63
C THR A 247 -4.71 -1.47 25.08
N PHE A 248 -4.01 -0.48 25.60
CA PHE A 248 -2.62 -0.21 25.26
C PHE A 248 -1.70 -1.08 26.13
N HIS A 249 -0.75 -1.76 25.49
CA HIS A 249 0.27 -2.56 26.15
C HIS A 249 1.64 -1.98 25.85
N SER A 250 2.35 -1.59 26.90
CA SER A 250 3.77 -1.23 26.84
C SER A 250 4.58 -2.26 27.63
N GLY A 251 5.49 -2.95 26.95
CA GLY A 251 6.31 -4.03 27.50
C GLY A 251 7.79 -3.86 27.16
N HIS A 252 8.65 -4.45 27.97
CA HIS A 252 10.11 -4.46 27.75
C HIS A 252 10.60 -5.87 27.39
N SER A 253 9.92 -6.54 26.45
CA SER A 253 10.34 -7.85 25.95
C SER A 253 11.45 -7.70 24.89
N GLY A 254 12.59 -7.12 25.29
CA GLY A 254 13.72 -6.91 24.40
C GLY A 254 14.50 -5.63 24.70
N PRO A 255 15.49 -5.30 23.85
CA PRO A 255 16.24 -4.04 23.95
C PRO A 255 15.39 -2.81 23.57
N GLU A 256 14.28 -3.01 22.86
CA GLU A 256 13.35 -1.96 22.48
C GLU A 256 12.00 -2.22 23.15
N PRO A 257 11.31 -1.20 23.68
CA PRO A 257 9.98 -1.35 24.21
C PRO A 257 9.02 -1.78 23.09
N THR A 258 8.17 -2.75 23.39
CA THR A 258 7.07 -3.16 22.51
C THR A 258 5.82 -2.42 22.96
N GLU A 259 5.32 -1.56 22.10
CA GLU A 259 4.08 -0.80 22.30
C GLU A 259 3.06 -1.27 21.27
N GLU A 260 1.90 -1.71 21.73
CA GLU A 260 0.84 -2.19 20.85
C GLU A 260 -0.54 -1.97 21.46
N TYR A 261 -1.53 -1.80 20.59
CA TYR A 261 -2.94 -1.79 20.96
C TYR A 261 -3.53 -3.17 20.72
N ARG A 262 -4.40 -3.59 21.64
CA ARG A 262 -5.22 -4.79 21.48
C ARG A 262 -6.68 -4.44 21.70
N TRP A 263 -7.57 -5.24 21.12
CA TRP A 263 -8.98 -5.19 21.51
C TRP A 263 -9.13 -5.53 23.00
N SER A 264 -9.93 -4.73 23.71
CA SER A 264 -10.22 -4.89 25.13
C SER A 264 -10.96 -6.20 25.42
N GLY A 265 -10.92 -6.62 26.68
CA GLY A 265 -11.70 -7.77 27.15
C GLY A 265 -13.20 -7.62 26.88
N ASP A 266 -13.76 -6.41 27.03
CA ASP A 266 -15.19 -6.15 26.87
C ASP A 266 -15.64 -6.26 25.41
N TYR A 267 -14.86 -5.72 24.47
CA TYR A 267 -15.13 -5.92 23.04
C TYR A 267 -14.99 -7.40 22.65
N LEU A 268 -13.94 -8.06 23.14
CA LEU A 268 -13.71 -9.48 22.87
C LEU A 268 -14.86 -10.35 23.40
N GLU A 269 -15.41 -10.06 24.58
CA GLU A 269 -16.54 -10.79 25.15
C GLU A 269 -17.78 -10.71 24.23
N ARG A 270 -18.09 -9.52 23.71
CA ARG A 270 -19.20 -9.31 22.74
C ARG A 270 -18.97 -10.09 21.45
N LEU A 271 -17.76 -10.02 20.91
CA LEU A 271 -17.40 -10.72 19.68
C LEU A 271 -17.47 -12.24 19.86
N PHE A 272 -16.83 -12.78 20.90
CA PHE A 272 -16.83 -14.22 21.13
C PHE A 272 -18.21 -14.77 21.46
N THR A 273 -19.04 -14.03 22.20
CA THR A 273 -20.44 -14.43 22.44
C THR A 273 -21.20 -14.59 21.12
N SER A 274 -21.04 -13.63 20.20
CA SER A 274 -21.67 -13.69 18.87
C SER A 274 -21.12 -14.86 18.03
N LEU A 275 -19.81 -15.14 18.12
CA LEU A 275 -19.18 -16.27 17.44
C LEU A 275 -19.61 -17.63 17.99
N ILE A 276 -19.80 -17.75 19.31
CA ILE A 276 -20.33 -18.97 19.95
C ILE A 276 -21.72 -19.28 19.41
N GLN A 277 -22.63 -18.30 19.41
CA GLN A 277 -23.98 -18.46 18.86
C GLN A 277 -23.94 -18.90 17.40
N LEU A 278 -23.05 -18.31 16.59
CA LEU A 278 -22.87 -18.71 15.20
C LEU A 278 -22.41 -20.17 15.08
N ILE A 279 -21.51 -20.65 15.94
CA ILE A 279 -21.08 -22.05 15.94
C ILE A 279 -22.21 -22.97 16.42
N GLU A 280 -22.99 -22.58 17.41
CA GLU A 280 -24.13 -23.36 17.89
C GLU A 280 -25.21 -23.51 16.81
N GLU A 281 -25.48 -22.45 16.04
CA GLU A 281 -26.51 -22.44 15.00
C GLU A 281 -26.06 -23.05 13.66
N LEU A 282 -24.85 -22.71 13.19
CA LEU A 282 -24.35 -23.05 11.84
C LEU A 282 -23.16 -24.02 11.85
N GLY A 283 -22.66 -24.37 13.03
CA GLY A 283 -21.54 -25.29 13.19
C GLY A 283 -20.17 -24.73 12.80
N LEU A 284 -19.18 -25.63 12.76
CA LEU A 284 -17.80 -25.32 12.38
C LEU A 284 -17.55 -25.36 10.86
N GLY A 285 -18.56 -25.73 10.07
CA GLY A 285 -18.45 -25.93 8.63
C GLY A 285 -18.26 -24.64 7.83
N ASN A 286 -18.24 -24.76 6.50
CA ASN A 286 -18.08 -23.62 5.60
C ASN A 286 -19.25 -22.63 5.65
N GLU A 287 -20.43 -23.06 6.11
CA GLU A 287 -21.60 -22.21 6.33
C GLU A 287 -21.55 -21.50 7.69
N GLY A 288 -20.69 -21.95 8.61
CA GLY A 288 -20.50 -21.37 9.94
C GLY A 288 -19.09 -20.82 10.12
N TRP A 289 -18.39 -21.24 11.19
CA TRP A 289 -17.10 -20.65 11.60
C TRP A 289 -16.04 -20.61 10.49
N ASN A 290 -15.89 -21.69 9.71
CA ASN A 290 -14.86 -21.71 8.66
C ASN A 290 -15.12 -20.66 7.56
N GLY A 291 -16.38 -20.30 7.34
CA GLY A 291 -16.77 -19.25 6.38
C GLY A 291 -16.50 -17.84 6.90
N ILE A 292 -16.82 -17.57 8.17
CA ILE A 292 -16.74 -16.20 8.73
C ILE A 292 -15.39 -15.82 9.31
N ARG A 293 -14.54 -16.78 9.72
CA ARG A 293 -13.28 -16.48 10.41
C ARG A 293 -12.32 -15.56 9.63
N TRP A 294 -12.42 -15.57 8.31
CA TRP A 294 -11.64 -14.67 7.46
C TRP A 294 -12.12 -13.22 7.56
N GLU A 295 -13.42 -12.97 7.77
CA GLU A 295 -13.95 -11.64 8.04
C GLU A 295 -13.42 -11.10 9.38
N VAL A 296 -13.33 -11.96 10.41
CA VAL A 296 -12.75 -11.61 11.72
C VAL A 296 -11.25 -11.32 11.59
N TYR A 297 -10.51 -12.19 10.89
CA TYR A 297 -9.09 -11.99 10.59
C TYR A 297 -8.84 -10.66 9.86
N ASP A 298 -9.59 -10.39 8.79
CA ASP A 298 -9.41 -9.18 7.98
C ASP A 298 -9.68 -7.93 8.82
N LYS A 299 -10.76 -7.96 9.62
CA LYS A 299 -11.12 -6.84 10.50
C LYS A 299 -10.06 -6.60 11.57
N HIS A 300 -9.54 -7.67 12.19
CA HIS A 300 -8.46 -7.56 13.17
C HIS A 300 -7.17 -7.00 12.56
N ALA A 301 -6.76 -7.52 11.39
CA ALA A 301 -5.57 -7.06 10.68
C ALA A 301 -5.70 -5.58 10.22
N GLU A 302 -6.90 -5.17 9.82
CA GLU A 302 -7.22 -3.78 9.46
C GLU A 302 -7.18 -2.86 10.70
N CYS A 303 -7.88 -3.24 11.77
CA CYS A 303 -8.05 -2.38 12.94
C CYS A 303 -6.79 -2.20 13.77
N LEU A 304 -5.97 -3.25 13.91
CA LEU A 304 -4.79 -3.25 14.78
C LEU A 304 -3.47 -3.19 13.99
N HIS A 305 -3.53 -3.13 12.66
CA HIS A 305 -2.36 -3.22 11.77
C HIS A 305 -1.55 -4.52 11.93
N GLU A 306 -2.18 -5.57 12.46
CA GLU A 306 -1.57 -6.83 12.91
C GLU A 306 -1.64 -7.99 11.87
N GLY A 307 -1.66 -7.65 10.58
CA GLY A 307 -1.55 -8.64 9.50
C GLY A 307 -0.14 -9.24 9.35
N PRO A 308 0.15 -9.92 8.23
CA PRO A 308 1.49 -10.41 7.91
C PRO A 308 2.52 -9.28 7.85
N GLN A 309 3.50 -9.34 8.75
CA GLN A 309 4.61 -8.42 8.89
C GLN A 309 5.93 -9.18 8.77
N TYR A 310 6.96 -8.51 8.27
CA TYR A 310 8.30 -9.09 8.18
C TYR A 310 9.19 -8.51 9.29
N ASP A 311 9.52 -9.32 10.29
CA ASP A 311 10.51 -8.98 11.29
C ASP A 311 11.90 -9.03 10.64
N ARG A 312 12.46 -7.85 10.43
CA ARG A 312 13.78 -7.68 9.83
C ARG A 312 14.90 -8.23 10.72
N ARG A 313 14.79 -8.09 12.03
CA ARG A 313 15.82 -8.47 12.99
C ARG A 313 15.95 -9.99 13.07
N GLU A 314 14.81 -10.66 13.11
CA GLU A 314 14.74 -12.12 13.19
C GLU A 314 14.73 -12.78 11.80
N GLY A 315 14.52 -11.99 10.74
CA GLY A 315 14.40 -12.49 9.38
C GLY A 315 13.20 -13.41 9.22
N ARG A 316 12.06 -13.12 9.84
CA ARG A 316 10.89 -14.02 9.73
C ARG A 316 9.61 -13.26 9.51
N TRP A 317 8.62 -13.97 8.99
CA TRP A 317 7.27 -13.46 8.93
C TRP A 317 6.56 -13.74 10.25
N VAL A 318 5.81 -12.76 10.72
CA VAL A 318 4.87 -12.87 11.83
C VAL A 318 3.52 -12.38 11.34
N ASP A 319 2.45 -12.99 11.79
CA ASP A 319 1.09 -12.53 11.50
C ASP A 319 0.29 -12.72 12.78
N TRP A 320 -0.01 -11.68 13.54
CA TRP A 320 -0.71 -11.81 14.81
C TRP A 320 -2.21 -12.06 14.62
N ALA A 321 -2.80 -11.54 13.54
CA ALA A 321 -4.19 -11.83 13.16
C ALA A 321 -4.43 -13.30 12.84
N ALA A 322 -3.42 -14.07 12.41
CA ALA A 322 -3.58 -15.50 12.07
C ALA A 322 -4.12 -16.38 13.20
N GLN A 323 -4.13 -15.92 14.46
CA GLN A 323 -4.77 -16.63 15.58
C GLN A 323 -6.28 -16.87 15.34
N TRP A 324 -6.93 -16.02 14.54
CA TRP A 324 -8.34 -16.17 14.16
C TRP A 324 -8.55 -17.27 13.11
N LEU A 325 -7.49 -17.74 12.48
CA LEU A 325 -7.53 -18.80 11.47
C LEU A 325 -7.12 -20.17 12.04
N ASP A 326 -6.65 -20.18 13.29
CA ASP A 326 -6.16 -21.37 13.96
C ASP A 326 -7.29 -22.20 14.60
N GLY A 327 -6.96 -23.45 14.94
CA GLY A 327 -7.81 -24.32 15.74
C GLY A 327 -7.72 -23.99 17.23
N ARG A 328 -8.10 -24.93 18.08
CA ARG A 328 -8.03 -24.81 19.54
C ARG A 328 -6.58 -24.72 20.03
N PHE A 329 -6.33 -23.79 20.96
CA PHE A 329 -5.09 -23.70 21.72
C PHE A 329 -5.18 -24.58 22.98
N ALA A 330 -4.07 -25.17 23.39
CA ALA A 330 -4.02 -25.95 24.62
C ALA A 330 -4.07 -25.05 25.86
N ASP A 331 -4.82 -25.48 26.88
CA ASP A 331 -5.05 -24.73 28.13
C ASP A 331 -3.78 -24.56 28.99
N VAL A 332 -2.76 -25.39 28.75
CA VAL A 332 -1.53 -25.46 29.55
C VAL A 332 -0.41 -24.56 28.96
N GLY A 333 -0.74 -23.61 28.08
CA GLY A 333 0.25 -22.86 27.31
C GLY A 333 0.16 -21.34 27.42
N ILE A 334 1.32 -20.68 27.31
CA ILE A 334 1.44 -19.22 27.14
C ILE A 334 0.58 -18.74 25.97
N GLN A 335 0.39 -19.57 24.93
CA GLN A 335 -0.36 -19.24 23.72
C GLN A 335 -1.80 -18.81 23.99
N LEU A 336 -2.57 -19.56 24.80
CA LEU A 336 -3.95 -19.19 25.11
C LEU A 336 -3.98 -17.87 25.91
N ILE A 337 -3.11 -17.74 26.92
CA ILE A 337 -3.03 -16.58 27.81
C ILE A 337 -2.68 -15.29 27.05
N VAL A 338 -1.81 -15.38 26.05
CA VAL A 338 -1.38 -14.20 25.25
C VAL A 338 -2.31 -13.92 24.07
N SER A 339 -3.12 -14.89 23.63
CA SER A 339 -4.11 -14.72 22.55
C SER A 339 -5.31 -13.89 22.99
N CYS A 340 -6.13 -13.44 22.03
CA CYS A 340 -7.40 -12.78 22.29
C CYS A 340 -8.38 -13.70 23.04
N ARG A 341 -8.31 -15.02 22.82
CA ARG A 341 -9.23 -16.01 23.41
C ARG A 341 -9.05 -16.15 24.92
N GLY A 342 -7.85 -15.92 25.44
CA GLY A 342 -7.57 -15.99 26.88
C GLY A 342 -7.92 -14.72 27.65
N LYS A 343 -8.45 -13.67 26.98
CA LYS A 343 -8.69 -12.36 27.62
C LYS A 343 -10.07 -12.19 28.23
N CYS A 344 -11.01 -13.08 27.95
CA CYS A 344 -12.38 -13.00 28.44
C CYS A 344 -13.03 -14.39 28.57
N PRO A 345 -14.06 -14.56 29.42
CA PRO A 345 -14.75 -15.84 29.60
C PRO A 345 -15.32 -16.44 28.30
N ALA A 346 -15.98 -15.65 27.45
CA ALA A 346 -16.51 -16.15 26.18
C ALA A 346 -15.40 -16.62 25.23
N GLY A 347 -14.21 -15.99 25.28
CA GLY A 347 -13.06 -16.42 24.49
C GLY A 347 -12.56 -17.82 24.86
N LEU A 348 -12.62 -18.19 26.14
CA LEU A 348 -12.25 -19.53 26.61
C LEU A 348 -13.24 -20.59 26.13
N VAL A 349 -14.55 -20.31 26.27
CA VAL A 349 -15.61 -21.19 25.77
C VAL A 349 -15.49 -21.38 24.26
N PHE A 350 -15.29 -20.30 23.52
CA PHE A 350 -15.06 -20.34 22.08
C PHE A 350 -13.84 -21.21 21.71
N ASN A 351 -12.73 -21.09 22.44
CA ASN A 351 -11.53 -21.90 22.19
C ASN A 351 -11.82 -23.40 22.33
N ASP A 352 -12.63 -23.78 23.32
CA ASP A 352 -13.00 -25.18 23.58
C ASP A 352 -13.91 -25.78 22.50
N MET A 353 -14.67 -24.96 21.80
CA MET A 353 -15.50 -25.38 20.66
C MET A 353 -14.69 -25.67 19.39
N LEU A 354 -13.43 -25.24 19.31
CA LEU A 354 -12.61 -25.42 18.11
C LEU A 354 -11.90 -26.79 18.09
N PRO A 355 -11.61 -27.34 16.90
CA PRO A 355 -10.81 -28.56 16.79
C PRO A 355 -9.33 -28.27 17.01
N PHE A 356 -8.59 -29.22 17.60
CA PHE A 356 -7.12 -29.16 17.63
C PHE A 356 -6.56 -29.28 16.22
N ARG A 357 -5.70 -28.34 15.82
CA ARG A 357 -4.95 -28.41 14.55
C ARG A 357 -3.50 -28.85 14.73
N HIS A 358 -2.93 -28.60 15.91
CA HIS A 358 -1.62 -29.06 16.29
C HIS A 358 -1.75 -30.09 17.42
N PRO A 359 -1.00 -31.22 17.42
CA PRO A 359 -1.08 -32.23 18.47
C PRO A 359 -0.81 -31.69 19.89
N GLN A 360 -0.01 -30.64 19.99
CA GLN A 360 0.33 -29.96 21.25
C GLN A 360 -0.48 -28.69 21.50
N GLY A 361 -1.46 -28.36 20.64
CA GLY A 361 -2.25 -27.13 20.74
C GLY A 361 -1.44 -25.83 20.61
N HIS A 362 -0.29 -25.89 19.95
CA HIS A 362 0.49 -24.71 19.58
C HIS A 362 -0.12 -24.03 18.36
N ARG A 363 0.23 -22.75 18.20
CA ARG A 363 -0.09 -21.98 17.01
C ARG A 363 0.48 -22.66 15.77
N PHE A 364 -0.38 -22.92 14.80
CA PHE A 364 -0.05 -23.56 13.54
C PHE A 364 -0.06 -22.55 12.38
N VAL A 365 -0.93 -21.54 12.44
CA VAL A 365 -1.09 -20.56 11.35
C VAL A 365 -0.29 -19.29 11.66
N GLY A 366 0.52 -18.85 10.70
CA GLY A 366 1.23 -17.57 10.79
C GLY A 366 2.53 -17.61 11.62
N CYS A 367 3.15 -18.78 11.82
CA CYS A 367 4.42 -18.96 12.56
C CYS A 367 5.55 -19.57 11.71
#